data_AF-A0A3M1ZHP4-F1
#
_entry.id   AF-A0A3M1ZHP4-F1
#
_cell.length_a   1.000
_cell.length_b   1.000
_cell.length_c   1.000
_cell.angle_alpha   90.00
_cell.angle_beta   90.00
_cell.angle_gamma   90.00
#
_symmetry.space_group_name_H-M   'P 1'
#
loop_
_entity.id
_entity.type
_entity.pdbx_description
1 polymer ?
#
loop_
_entity_poly.entity_id
_entity_poly.type
_entity_poly.pdbx_seq_one_letter_code
_entity_poly.pdbx_strand_id
1 'polypeptide(L)'
;MRYSGAPLPLDVSEAGYPSQVVLVELEGDRLLGTEALRAPRPVEILRVPGDGAGPLDEVLDRLRALDPLDGDPADPFRPYLEVRVRLDRPDPGLRARVDEALEGRAARLLRLSVEYTGTGEALAEAAPSRTLEEITPEDVFRAAWARSFEADPPPEMLAAFHELVDRVRHGEGAA
;
A
#
# COMPACT_ATOMS: atom_id res chain seq x y z
N MET A 1 -10.77 11.95 -30.24
CA MET A 1 -11.44 11.39 -29.04
C MET A 1 -10.58 11.78 -27.84
N ARG A 2 -11.16 12.43 -26.82
CA ARG A 2 -10.45 12.87 -25.60
C ARG A 2 -11.24 12.42 -24.39
N TYR A 3 -10.55 11.95 -23.36
CA TYR A 3 -11.15 11.66 -22.05
C TYR A 3 -10.90 12.82 -21.11
N SER A 4 -11.96 13.28 -20.44
CA SER A 4 -11.86 14.37 -19.45
C SER A 4 -11.33 13.88 -18.10
N GLY A 5 -11.39 12.57 -17.83
CA GLY A 5 -11.08 11.98 -16.52
C GLY A 5 -12.20 12.22 -15.51
N ALA A 6 -11.99 11.78 -14.27
CA ALA A 6 -12.89 12.05 -13.17
C ALA A 6 -12.67 13.48 -12.60
N PRO A 7 -13.73 14.20 -12.22
CA PRO A 7 -13.61 15.54 -11.64
C PRO A 7 -13.11 15.53 -10.19
N LEU A 8 -13.09 14.35 -9.55
CA LEU A 8 -12.61 14.12 -8.19
C LEU A 8 -11.74 12.85 -8.17
N PRO A 9 -10.76 12.75 -7.26
CA PRO A 9 -9.99 11.52 -7.08
C PRO A 9 -10.89 10.38 -6.60
N LEU A 10 -10.79 9.22 -7.26
CA LEU A 10 -11.49 7.99 -6.86
C LEU A 10 -10.59 7.04 -6.06
N ASP A 11 -9.28 7.24 -6.14
CA ASP A 11 -8.27 6.49 -5.40
C ASP A 11 -7.14 7.42 -4.93
N VAL A 12 -6.45 7.07 -3.83
CA VAL A 12 -5.32 7.84 -3.28
C VAL A 12 -4.12 7.92 -4.24
N SER A 13 -4.01 6.98 -5.18
CA SER A 13 -3.02 7.04 -6.27
C SER A 13 -3.24 8.23 -7.20
N GLU A 14 -4.47 8.76 -7.28
CA GLU A 14 -4.83 9.92 -8.10
C GLU A 14 -4.55 11.26 -7.41
N ALA A 15 -3.86 11.26 -6.25
CA ALA A 15 -3.45 12.47 -5.55
C ALA A 15 -2.75 13.49 -6.47
N GLY A 16 -1.86 13.02 -7.36
CA GLY A 16 -1.18 13.86 -8.35
C GLY A 16 -1.93 14.07 -9.68
N TYR A 17 -3.07 13.40 -9.89
CA TYR A 17 -3.79 13.46 -11.16
C TYR A 17 -4.43 14.85 -11.36
N PRO A 18 -4.31 15.50 -12.53
CA PRO A 18 -4.91 16.81 -12.76
C PRO A 18 -6.42 16.72 -13.07
N SER A 19 -7.27 16.50 -12.05
CA SER A 19 -8.72 16.49 -12.23
C SER A 19 -9.21 17.77 -12.93
N GLN A 20 -9.97 17.60 -14.01
CA GLN A 20 -10.34 18.70 -14.90
C GLN A 20 -11.73 18.48 -15.51
N VAL A 21 -12.33 19.60 -15.93
CA VAL A 21 -13.46 19.63 -16.86
C VAL A 21 -12.94 20.20 -18.18
N VAL A 22 -13.35 19.60 -19.30
CA VAL A 22 -12.95 20.08 -20.62
C VAL A 22 -14.09 20.89 -21.21
N LEU A 23 -13.86 22.20 -21.37
CA LEU A 23 -14.73 23.06 -22.17
C LEU A 23 -14.42 22.83 -23.65
N VAL A 24 -15.45 22.59 -24.44
CA VAL A 24 -15.34 22.37 -25.89
C VAL A 24 -16.20 23.41 -26.59
N GLU A 25 -15.58 24.17 -27.48
CA GLU A 25 -16.26 25.19 -28.28
C GLU A 25 -16.43 24.69 -29.72
N LEU A 26 -17.66 24.75 -30.22
CA LEU A 26 -18.04 24.29 -31.55
C LEU A 26 -18.77 25.41 -32.29
N GLU A 27 -18.50 25.53 -33.59
CA GLU A 27 -19.26 26.38 -34.52
C GLU A 27 -19.74 25.51 -35.69
N GLY A 28 -21.03 25.16 -35.68
CA GLY A 28 -21.57 24.20 -36.62
C GLY A 28 -20.91 22.82 -36.49
N ASP A 29 -20.30 22.35 -37.56
CA ASP A 29 -19.53 21.09 -37.62
C ASP A 29 -18.04 21.27 -37.31
N ARG A 30 -17.60 22.49 -36.99
CA ARG A 30 -16.20 22.84 -36.74
C ARG A 30 -15.90 22.93 -35.24
N LEU A 31 -14.79 22.32 -34.84
CA LEU A 31 -14.18 22.55 -33.54
C LEU A 31 -13.43 23.88 -33.53
N LEU A 32 -13.85 24.80 -32.66
CA LEU A 32 -13.19 26.09 -32.43
C LEU A 32 -12.03 25.95 -31.44
N GLY A 33 -12.23 25.17 -30.36
CA GLY A 33 -11.22 25.02 -29.33
C GLY A 33 -11.61 24.07 -28.21
N THR A 34 -10.62 23.72 -27.39
CA THR A 34 -10.85 23.03 -26.13
C THR A 34 -9.99 23.64 -25.03
N GLU A 35 -10.58 23.84 -23.85
CA GLU A 35 -9.89 24.36 -22.68
C GLU A 35 -10.02 23.37 -21.51
N ALA A 36 -8.93 23.20 -20.75
CA ALA A 36 -8.89 22.36 -19.57
C ALA A 36 -9.07 23.23 -18.31
N LEU A 37 -10.25 23.16 -17.70
CA LEU A 37 -10.56 23.87 -16.47
C LEU A 37 -10.28 22.96 -15.28
N ARG A 38 -9.42 23.37 -14.35
CA ARG A 38 -9.07 22.53 -13.18
C ARG A 38 -10.25 22.44 -12.21
N ALA A 39 -10.55 21.22 -11.79
CA ALA A 39 -11.56 20.98 -10.75
C ALA A 39 -10.98 21.38 -9.37
N PRO A 40 -11.70 22.17 -8.57
CA PRO A 40 -11.29 22.48 -7.19
C PRO A 40 -11.16 21.22 -6.34
N ARG A 41 -10.19 21.20 -5.43
CA ARG A 41 -9.96 20.10 -4.49
C ARG A 41 -10.10 20.59 -3.05
N PRO A 42 -11.27 20.41 -2.43
CA PRO A 42 -11.50 20.92 -1.07
C PRO A 42 -10.87 20.04 0.01
N VAL A 43 -10.54 18.79 -0.31
CA VAL A 43 -9.87 17.85 0.61
C VAL A 43 -8.57 17.41 -0.04
N GLU A 44 -7.46 17.62 0.65
CA GLU A 44 -6.14 17.18 0.20
C GLU A 44 -5.95 15.68 0.43
N ILE A 45 -5.12 15.04 -0.41
CA ILE A 45 -4.64 13.68 -0.20
C ILE A 45 -3.13 13.76 0.05
N LEU A 46 -2.75 13.59 1.32
CA LEU A 46 -1.37 13.53 1.77
C LEU A 46 -0.81 12.12 1.58
N ARG A 47 0.47 12.04 1.23
CA ARG A 47 1.20 10.79 1.15
C ARG A 47 2.44 10.85 2.02
N VAL A 48 2.63 9.85 2.87
CA VAL A 48 3.78 9.74 3.77
C VAL A 48 4.43 8.36 3.62
N PRO A 49 5.68 8.29 3.12
CA PRO A 49 6.47 9.34 2.49
C PRO A 49 5.90 9.81 1.14
N GLY A 50 6.22 11.03 0.71
CA GLY A 50 5.77 11.56 -0.59
C GLY A 50 6.27 10.74 -1.78
N ASP A 51 7.48 10.18 -1.67
CA ASP A 51 8.17 9.42 -2.72
C ASP A 51 8.36 7.95 -2.29
N GLY A 52 7.50 7.06 -2.79
CA GLY A 52 7.59 5.61 -2.52
C GLY A 52 7.38 5.22 -1.05
N ALA A 53 7.68 3.96 -0.72
CA ALA A 53 7.72 3.51 0.68
C ALA A 53 9.04 3.87 1.37
N GLY A 54 8.98 4.16 2.66
CA GLY A 54 10.14 4.45 3.51
C GLY A 54 10.22 3.57 4.75
N PRO A 55 11.38 3.53 5.44
CA PRO A 55 11.57 2.74 6.66
C PRO A 55 10.54 3.11 7.74
N LEU A 56 10.06 2.11 8.49
CA LEU A 56 8.98 2.30 9.46
C LEU A 56 9.23 3.44 10.45
N ASP A 57 10.40 3.48 11.09
CA ASP A 57 10.66 4.50 12.12
C ASP A 57 10.64 5.92 11.53
N GLU A 58 11.19 6.12 10.33
CA GLU A 58 11.13 7.39 9.62
C GLU A 58 9.69 7.77 9.26
N VAL A 59 8.88 6.80 8.82
CA VAL A 59 7.46 7.03 8.56
C VAL A 59 6.74 7.46 9.83
N LEU A 60 6.93 6.75 10.95
CA LEU A 60 6.28 7.10 12.22
C LEU A 60 6.66 8.51 12.69
N ASP A 61 7.93 8.90 12.52
CA ASP A 61 8.38 10.24 12.88
C ASP A 61 7.72 11.32 12.01
N ARG A 62 7.58 11.07 10.70
CA ARG A 62 6.84 11.96 9.79
C ARG A 62 5.36 12.05 10.16
N LEU A 63 4.73 10.94 10.58
CA LEU A 63 3.34 10.94 11.04
C LEU A 63 3.16 11.77 12.32
N ARG A 64 4.09 11.66 13.27
CA ARG A 64 4.10 12.48 14.49
C ARG A 64 4.43 13.95 14.22
N ALA A 65 5.00 14.27 13.07
CA ALA A 65 5.26 15.65 12.65
C ALA A 65 4.09 16.29 11.87
N LEU A 66 3.02 15.53 11.57
CA LEU A 66 1.82 16.10 10.96
C LEU A 66 1.18 17.14 11.88
N ASP A 67 0.49 18.08 11.25
CA ASP A 67 -0.21 19.15 11.94
C ASP A 67 -1.13 18.59 13.03
N PRO A 68 -1.14 19.21 14.22
CA PRO A 68 -2.04 18.80 15.30
C PRO A 68 -3.49 19.00 14.87
N LEU A 69 -4.37 18.16 15.38
CA LEU A 69 -5.80 18.31 15.20
C LEU A 69 -6.31 19.49 16.02
N ASP A 70 -6.32 20.67 15.41
CA ASP A 70 -6.88 21.90 15.98
C ASP A 70 -8.31 22.10 15.49
N GLY A 71 -9.29 21.38 16.07
CA GLY A 71 -10.69 21.53 15.70
C GLY A 71 -11.55 20.30 15.93
N ASP A 72 -12.67 20.22 15.20
CA ASP A 72 -13.60 19.09 15.25
C ASP A 72 -12.96 17.85 14.60
N PRO A 73 -12.79 16.73 15.33
CA PRO A 73 -12.35 15.47 14.75
C PRO A 73 -13.23 14.96 13.60
N ALA A 74 -14.50 15.37 13.57
CA ALA A 74 -15.48 15.02 12.54
C ALA A 74 -15.46 15.96 11.32
N ASP A 75 -14.54 16.94 11.26
CA ASP A 75 -14.42 17.84 10.11
C ASP A 75 -14.21 17.05 8.80
N PRO A 76 -15.15 17.14 7.83
CA PRO A 76 -15.05 16.41 6.58
C PRO A 76 -13.91 16.90 5.68
N PHE A 77 -13.35 18.09 5.93
CA PHE A 77 -12.27 18.70 5.16
C PHE A 77 -10.87 18.27 5.59
N ARG A 78 -10.75 17.50 6.67
CA ARG A 78 -9.47 16.91 7.11
C ARG A 78 -8.79 16.15 5.98
N PRO A 79 -7.48 16.34 5.74
CA PRO A 79 -6.78 15.65 4.67
C PRO A 79 -6.90 14.13 4.79
N TYR A 80 -7.03 13.47 3.65
CA TYR A 80 -6.86 12.03 3.55
C TYR A 80 -5.37 11.67 3.56
N LEU A 81 -5.03 10.52 4.11
CA LEU A 81 -3.66 10.09 4.27
C LEU A 81 -3.44 8.69 3.70
N GLU A 82 -2.45 8.58 2.83
CA GLU A 82 -1.85 7.33 2.41
C GLU A 82 -0.48 7.17 3.10
N VAL A 83 -0.29 6.06 3.80
CA VAL A 83 0.97 5.71 4.46
C VAL A 83 1.62 4.55 3.71
N ARG A 84 2.92 4.67 3.41
CA ARG A 84 3.69 3.66 2.68
C ARG A 84 4.95 3.28 3.45
N VAL A 85 5.02 2.04 3.90
CA VAL A 85 6.11 1.55 4.75
C VAL A 85 6.90 0.48 4.02
N ARG A 86 8.22 0.58 4.08
CA ARG A 86 9.14 -0.47 3.67
C ARG A 86 9.55 -1.30 4.89
N LEU A 87 9.33 -2.61 4.81
CA LEU A 87 9.68 -3.56 5.86
C LEU A 87 10.61 -4.65 5.32
N ASP A 88 11.51 -5.14 6.16
CA ASP A 88 12.32 -6.32 5.89
C ASP A 88 11.52 -7.61 6.13
N ARG A 89 10.60 -7.60 7.10
CA ARG A 89 9.78 -8.75 7.48
C ARG A 89 8.35 -8.33 7.85
N PRO A 90 7.39 -9.27 7.90
CA PRO A 90 6.04 -8.97 8.39
C PRO A 90 6.07 -8.42 9.82
N ASP A 91 5.40 -7.28 10.05
CA ASP A 91 5.21 -6.68 11.38
C ASP A 91 3.72 -6.67 11.74
N PRO A 92 3.24 -7.56 12.64
CA PRO A 92 1.84 -7.59 13.06
C PRO A 92 1.43 -6.35 13.87
N GLY A 93 2.39 -5.64 14.47
CA GLY A 93 2.17 -4.41 15.25
C GLY A 93 2.14 -3.14 14.39
N LEU A 94 2.41 -3.23 13.09
CA LEU A 94 2.52 -2.08 12.20
C LEU A 94 1.30 -1.15 12.30
N ARG A 95 0.09 -1.72 12.22
CA ARG A 95 -1.15 -0.93 12.23
C ARG A 95 -1.31 -0.15 13.53
N ALA A 96 -1.10 -0.80 14.66
CA ALA A 96 -1.22 -0.16 15.98
C ALA A 96 -0.21 0.98 16.15
N ARG A 97 1.05 0.79 15.71
CA ARG A 97 2.09 1.83 15.76
C ARG A 97 1.75 3.04 14.89
N VAL A 98 1.18 2.80 13.70
CA VAL A 98 0.72 3.88 12.80
C VAL A 98 -0.45 4.63 13.41
N ASP A 99 -1.43 3.93 13.98
CA ASP A 99 -2.59 4.57 14.62
C ASP A 99 -2.15 5.41 15.84
N GLU A 100 -1.22 4.91 16.66
CA GLU A 100 -0.62 5.65 17.79
C GLU A 100 0.12 6.92 17.31
N ALA A 101 0.92 6.82 16.24
CA ALA A 101 1.63 7.97 15.69
C ALA A 101 0.68 9.06 15.12
N LEU A 102 -0.52 8.65 14.70
CA LEU A 102 -1.57 9.52 14.18
C LEU A 102 -2.50 10.08 15.25
N GLU A 103 -2.37 9.65 16.50
CA GLU A 103 -3.19 10.18 17.58
C GLU A 103 -2.99 11.70 17.72
N GLY A 104 -4.11 12.43 17.72
CA GLY A 104 -4.10 13.89 17.77
C GLY A 104 -3.62 14.60 16.50
N ARG A 105 -3.50 13.91 15.35
CA ARG A 105 -3.10 14.50 14.06
C ARG A 105 -4.29 14.87 13.18
N ALA A 106 -4.15 15.96 12.42
CA ALA A 106 -5.20 16.50 11.57
C ALA A 106 -5.55 15.64 10.33
N ALA A 107 -4.86 14.51 10.10
CA ALA A 107 -5.05 13.67 8.92
C ALA A 107 -5.88 12.39 9.19
N ARG A 108 -6.54 11.87 8.15
CA ARG A 108 -7.36 10.65 8.20
C ARG A 108 -6.71 9.53 7.40
N LEU A 109 -6.25 8.48 8.08
CA LEU A 109 -5.68 7.29 7.42
C LEU A 109 -6.72 6.60 6.53
N LEU A 110 -6.51 6.62 5.22
CA LEU A 110 -7.31 5.88 4.25
C LEU A 110 -6.65 4.57 3.83
N ARG A 111 -5.33 4.59 3.65
CA ARG A 111 -4.58 3.45 3.13
C ARG A 111 -3.23 3.32 3.82
N LEU A 112 -2.91 2.10 4.23
CA LEU A 112 -1.59 1.69 4.70
C LEU A 112 -1.07 0.62 3.74
N SER A 113 0.00 0.93 3.02
CA SER A 113 0.64 0.02 2.07
C SER A 113 2.00 -0.41 2.59
N VAL A 114 2.34 -1.69 2.42
CA VAL A 114 3.62 -2.26 2.81
C VAL A 114 4.35 -2.73 1.56
N GLU A 115 5.59 -2.29 1.40
CA GLU A 115 6.54 -2.82 0.42
C GLU A 115 7.59 -3.61 1.20
N TYR A 116 7.85 -4.85 0.80
CA TYR A 116 8.94 -5.62 1.40
C TYR A 116 10.26 -5.38 0.67
N THR A 117 11.39 -5.55 1.35
CA THR A 117 12.71 -5.36 0.74
C THR A 117 13.02 -6.36 -0.36
N GLY A 118 12.45 -7.57 -0.29
CA GLY A 118 12.67 -8.61 -1.30
C GLY A 118 11.93 -8.38 -2.62
N THR A 119 12.40 -9.08 -3.67
CA THR A 119 11.94 -8.86 -5.06
C THR A 119 10.51 -9.33 -5.32
N GLY A 120 9.99 -10.27 -4.51
CA GLY A 120 8.60 -10.75 -4.63
C GLY A 120 8.24 -11.42 -5.97
N GLU A 121 9.22 -11.76 -6.81
CA GLU A 121 9.02 -12.40 -8.12
C GLU A 121 8.38 -13.80 -8.01
N ALA A 122 8.05 -14.49 -9.09
CA ALA A 122 7.43 -15.82 -9.05
C ALA A 122 8.46 -16.94 -8.76
N LEU A 123 8.08 -18.01 -8.03
CA LEU A 123 8.97 -19.16 -7.66
C LEU A 123 9.67 -19.82 -8.85
N ALA A 124 9.15 -19.63 -10.07
CA ALA A 124 9.62 -20.30 -11.28
C ALA A 124 10.96 -19.80 -11.82
N GLU A 125 11.41 -18.58 -11.49
CA GLU A 125 12.58 -17.96 -12.16
C GLU A 125 13.94 -18.21 -11.46
N ALA A 126 13.96 -18.73 -10.23
CA ALA A 126 15.19 -18.85 -9.44
C ALA A 126 15.50 -20.27 -8.90
N ALA A 127 14.76 -21.30 -9.32
CA ALA A 127 15.04 -22.65 -8.83
C ALA A 127 16.25 -23.26 -9.56
N PRO A 128 17.36 -23.61 -8.86
CA PRO A 128 18.34 -24.53 -9.44
C PRO A 128 17.66 -25.86 -9.76
N SER A 129 18.20 -26.60 -10.72
CA SER A 129 17.74 -27.92 -11.16
C SER A 129 17.80 -28.96 -10.03
N ARG A 130 16.90 -28.89 -9.07
CA ARG A 130 16.60 -29.95 -8.10
C ARG A 130 15.34 -30.66 -8.54
N THR A 131 15.35 -31.98 -8.44
CA THR A 131 14.18 -32.82 -8.73
C THR A 131 13.11 -32.53 -7.68
N LEU A 132 11.85 -32.35 -8.10
CA LEU A 132 10.73 -32.06 -7.17
C LEU A 132 10.59 -33.09 -6.03
N GLU A 133 11.09 -34.30 -6.24
CA GLU A 133 11.07 -35.41 -5.27
C GLU A 133 11.94 -35.14 -4.02
N GLU A 134 12.89 -34.20 -4.10
CA GLU A 134 13.84 -33.89 -3.02
C GLU A 134 13.49 -32.60 -2.25
N ILE A 135 12.43 -31.89 -2.67
CA ILE A 135 12.07 -30.59 -2.09
C ILE A 135 10.96 -30.78 -1.06
N THR A 136 11.25 -30.49 0.21
CA THR A 136 10.22 -30.52 1.26
C THR A 136 9.36 -29.24 1.23
N PRO A 137 8.13 -29.26 1.78
CA PRO A 137 7.34 -28.04 1.93
C PRO A 137 8.05 -26.94 2.73
N GLU A 138 8.91 -27.32 3.69
CA GLU A 138 9.72 -26.36 4.44
C GLU A 138 10.77 -25.69 3.55
N ASP A 139 11.44 -26.45 2.68
CA ASP A 139 12.42 -25.88 1.73
C ASP A 139 11.75 -24.86 0.80
N VAL A 140 10.53 -25.15 0.33
CA VAL A 140 9.73 -24.21 -0.48
C VAL A 140 9.37 -22.96 0.34
N PHE A 141 8.93 -23.14 1.58
CA PHE A 141 8.58 -22.03 2.46
C PHE A 141 9.76 -21.11 2.74
N ARG A 142 10.93 -21.69 3.08
CA ARG A 142 12.18 -20.93 3.29
C ARG A 142 12.59 -20.16 2.04
N ALA A 143 12.54 -20.80 0.85
CA ALA A 143 12.87 -20.14 -0.40
C ALA A 143 11.90 -18.98 -0.74
N ALA A 144 10.60 -19.19 -0.52
CA ALA A 144 9.60 -18.15 -0.74
C ALA A 144 9.80 -16.97 0.24
N TRP A 145 10.08 -17.27 1.51
CA TRP A 145 10.36 -16.28 2.55
C TRP A 145 11.61 -15.47 2.21
N ALA A 146 12.73 -16.13 1.91
CA ALA A 146 13.99 -15.48 1.57
C ALA A 146 13.88 -14.55 0.37
N ARG A 147 13.06 -14.86 -0.63
CA ARG A 147 12.83 -13.93 -1.74
C ARG A 147 11.91 -12.77 -1.38
N SER A 148 10.93 -12.99 -0.51
CA SER A 148 9.97 -11.94 -0.14
C SER A 148 10.58 -10.92 0.83
N PHE A 149 11.54 -11.36 1.64
CA PHE A 149 12.04 -10.64 2.81
C PHE A 149 13.58 -10.53 2.88
N GLU A 150 14.32 -11.12 1.93
CA GLU A 150 15.79 -11.17 1.92
C GLU A 150 16.41 -11.72 3.23
N ALA A 151 15.67 -12.58 3.93
CA ALA A 151 16.06 -13.14 5.23
C ALA A 151 15.61 -14.60 5.37
N ASP A 152 16.08 -15.32 6.39
CA ASP A 152 15.49 -16.61 6.75
C ASP A 152 14.21 -16.43 7.57
N PRO A 153 13.23 -17.35 7.47
CA PRO A 153 12.05 -17.30 8.33
C PRO A 153 12.47 -17.51 9.79
N PRO A 154 11.96 -16.68 10.72
CA PRO A 154 12.31 -16.82 12.12
C PRO A 154 11.69 -18.10 12.71
N PRO A 155 12.25 -18.66 13.81
CA PRO A 155 11.84 -19.95 14.35
C PRO A 155 10.34 -20.04 14.66
N GLU A 156 9.74 -18.97 15.15
CA GLU A 156 8.30 -18.89 15.43
C GLU A 156 7.43 -19.04 14.18
N MET A 157 7.86 -18.51 13.04
CA MET A 157 7.14 -18.63 11.77
C MET A 157 7.29 -20.02 11.17
N LEU A 158 8.44 -20.65 11.34
CA LEU A 158 8.65 -22.06 10.96
C LEU A 158 7.79 -23.00 11.79
N ALA A 159 7.74 -22.79 13.11
CA ALA A 159 6.89 -23.58 13.99
C ALA A 159 5.40 -23.44 13.62
N ALA A 160 4.93 -22.21 13.37
CA ALA A 160 3.56 -21.98 12.90
C ALA A 160 3.28 -22.64 11.54
N PHE A 161 4.24 -22.60 10.62
CA PHE A 161 4.13 -23.29 9.32
C PHE A 161 4.02 -24.81 9.50
N HIS A 162 4.89 -25.42 10.33
CA HIS A 162 4.84 -26.85 10.61
C HIS A 162 3.50 -27.28 11.22
N GLU A 163 2.97 -26.49 12.16
CA GLU A 163 1.66 -26.74 12.75
C GLU A 163 0.54 -26.76 11.69
N LEU A 164 0.55 -25.80 10.76
CA LEU A 164 -0.44 -25.74 9.67
C LEU A 164 -0.29 -26.92 8.70
N VAL A 165 0.94 -27.29 8.35
CA VAL A 165 1.22 -28.42 7.47
C VAL A 165 0.77 -29.73 8.10
N ASP A 166 1.03 -29.92 9.40
CA ASP A 166 0.59 -31.09 10.13
C ASP A 166 -0.94 -31.13 10.19
N ARG A 167 -1.61 -30.02 10.48
CA ARG A 167 -3.09 -29.96 10.50
C ARG A 167 -3.72 -30.35 9.16
N VAL A 168 -3.16 -29.87 8.04
CA VAL A 168 -3.63 -30.23 6.70
C VAL A 168 -3.37 -31.71 6.39
N ARG A 169 -2.20 -32.24 6.80
CA ARG A 169 -1.84 -33.66 6.60
C ARG A 169 -2.69 -34.62 7.43
N HIS A 170 -3.13 -34.19 8.61
CA HIS A 170 -3.93 -35.00 9.54
C HIS A 170 -5.45 -34.79 9.39
N GLY A 171 -5.89 -34.00 8.40
CA GLY A 171 -7.30 -33.98 7.95
C GLY A 171 -8.26 -33.17 8.83
N GLU A 172 -7.79 -32.16 9.56
CA GLU A 172 -8.70 -31.19 10.20
C GLU A 172 -8.92 -29.99 9.26
N GLY A 173 -9.72 -30.21 8.22
CA GLY A 173 -10.39 -29.11 7.52
C GLY A 173 -11.46 -28.54 8.44
N ALA A 174 -11.22 -27.37 9.03
CA ALA A 174 -12.24 -26.63 9.75
C ALA A 174 -13.39 -26.28 8.79
N ALA A 175 -14.57 -26.84 9.06
CA ALA A 175 -15.85 -26.36 8.56
C ALA A 175 -16.29 -25.12 9.35
#